data_AF-A0A523UDV0-F1
#
_entry.id   AF-A0A523UDV0-F1
#
_cell.length_a   1.000
_cell.length_b   1.000
_cell.length_c   1.000
_cell.angle_alpha   90.00
_cell.angle_beta   90.00
_cell.angle_gamma   90.00
#
_symmetry.space_group_name_H-M   'P 1'
#
loop_
_entity.id
_entity.type
_entity.pdbx_description
1 polymer ?
#
loop_
_entity_poly.entity_id
_entity_poly.type
_entity_poly.pdbx_seq_one_letter_code
_entity_poly.pdbx_strand_id
1 'polypeptide(L)'
;MPKWRKWQAIDSIYSNIGLLGQKGIYQIRMIDKKNKPIPIPRLAGIDPEGIVYIGKSVRLRPRIEDFLGGRHSGGETYFLVYRHFIRSERFKNHSLQFRVLACEESALEVKEANILRKYFHKFCELPPFNSTVPGGKKKR
;
A
#
# COMPACT_ATOMS: atom_id res chain seq x y z
N MET A 1 -3.82 -16.60 15.06
CA MET A 1 -3.42 -16.19 13.68
C MET A 1 -3.19 -14.69 13.65
N PRO A 2 -2.15 -14.18 12.97
CA PRO A 2 -1.93 -12.74 12.83
C PRO A 2 -3.11 -12.12 12.08
N LYS A 3 -3.67 -11.04 12.64
CA LYS A 3 -4.85 -10.34 12.12
C LYS A 3 -4.43 -8.95 11.64
N TRP A 4 -5.04 -8.49 10.54
CA TRP A 4 -4.89 -7.11 10.10
C TRP A 4 -5.37 -6.16 11.20
N ARG A 5 -4.54 -5.17 11.52
CA ARG A 5 -4.99 -4.01 12.31
C ARG A 5 -6.04 -3.23 11.51
N LYS A 6 -6.83 -2.43 12.21
CA LYS A 6 -7.82 -1.53 11.58
C LYS A 6 -7.11 -0.55 10.63
N TRP A 7 -7.84 -0.13 9.59
CA TRP A 7 -7.42 0.96 8.74
C TRP A 7 -7.28 2.25 9.56
N GLN A 8 -6.21 2.99 9.31
CA GLN A 8 -5.88 4.24 9.97
C GLN A 8 -5.56 5.29 8.91
N ALA A 9 -5.88 6.55 9.19
CA ALA A 9 -5.47 7.67 8.34
C ALA A 9 -3.95 7.66 8.17
N ILE A 10 -3.45 7.91 6.96
CA ILE A 10 -2.00 7.83 6.68
C ILE A 10 -1.19 8.78 7.58
N ASP A 11 -1.73 9.96 7.88
CA ASP A 11 -1.05 10.99 8.67
C ASP A 11 -0.93 10.61 10.15
N SER A 12 -1.70 9.63 10.63
CA SER A 12 -1.53 9.14 12.01
C SER A 12 -0.21 8.40 12.22
N ILE A 13 0.53 8.09 11.14
CA ILE A 13 1.82 7.42 11.23
C ILE A 13 2.82 8.16 12.11
N TYR A 14 2.81 9.50 12.10
CA TYR A 14 3.76 10.33 12.84
C TYR A 14 3.55 10.27 14.36
N SER A 15 2.32 9.96 14.81
CA SER A 15 1.97 9.79 16.23
C SER A 15 1.80 8.33 16.64
N ASN A 16 1.97 7.37 15.72
CA ASN A 16 1.73 5.95 15.99
C ASN A 16 2.93 5.26 16.67
N ILE A 17 3.04 5.43 17.99
CA ILE A 17 4.08 4.81 18.83
C ILE A 17 4.01 3.27 18.72
N GLY A 18 2.83 2.68 18.56
CA GLY A 18 2.62 1.23 18.45
C GLY A 18 3.15 0.58 17.17
N LEU A 19 3.80 1.35 16.29
CA LEU A 19 4.52 0.87 15.10
C LEU A 19 6.03 1.08 15.18
N LEU A 20 6.54 1.72 16.23
CA LEU A 20 7.97 1.78 16.50
C LEU A 20 8.50 0.36 16.70
N GLY A 21 9.52 -0.02 15.92
CA GLY A 21 10.11 -1.36 15.95
C GLY A 21 9.22 -2.49 15.41
N GLN A 22 7.99 -2.21 14.96
CA GLN A 22 7.09 -3.25 14.47
C GLN A 22 7.55 -3.75 13.10
N LYS A 23 7.68 -5.08 12.99
CA LYS A 23 7.89 -5.82 11.74
C LYS A 23 6.55 -6.28 11.17
N GLY A 24 6.40 -6.28 9.85
CA GLY A 24 5.20 -6.82 9.23
C GLY A 24 4.98 -6.45 7.76
N ILE A 25 3.76 -6.74 7.30
CA ILE A 25 3.23 -6.32 6.00
C ILE A 25 2.34 -5.08 6.21
N TYR A 26 2.38 -4.13 5.29
CA TYR A 26 1.49 -2.98 5.26
C TYR A 26 0.77 -2.89 3.92
N GLN A 27 -0.44 -2.32 3.96
CA GLN A 27 -1.20 -1.96 2.76
C GLN A 27 -1.58 -0.49 2.85
N ILE A 28 -1.63 0.16 1.70
CA ILE A 28 -2.10 1.53 1.55
C ILE A 28 -3.28 1.51 0.56
N ARG A 29 -4.32 2.26 0.90
CA ARG A 29 -5.50 2.45 0.05
C ARG A 29 -5.86 3.92 -0.10
N MET A 30 -6.62 4.23 -1.14
CA MET A 30 -7.27 5.54 -1.29
C MET A 30 -8.69 5.52 -0.74
N ILE A 31 -9.07 6.62 -0.10
CA ILE A 31 -10.42 6.88 0.42
C ILE A 31 -10.94 8.22 -0.08
N ASP A 32 -12.26 8.33 -0.15
CA ASP A 32 -12.97 9.58 -0.45
C ASP A 32 -13.12 10.46 0.81
N LYS A 33 -13.72 11.65 0.63
CA LYS A 33 -14.04 12.58 1.71
C LYS A 33 -15.02 12.02 2.76
N LYS A 34 -15.75 10.94 2.44
CA LYS A 34 -16.68 10.24 3.34
C LYS A 34 -16.00 9.05 4.02
N ASN A 35 -14.67 8.95 3.95
CA ASN A 35 -13.87 7.88 4.53
C ASN A 35 -14.20 6.49 3.95
N LYS A 36 -14.75 6.44 2.72
CA LYS A 36 -15.05 5.20 2.01
C LYS A 36 -13.92 4.87 1.04
N PRO A 37 -13.55 3.59 0.86
CA PRO A 37 -12.59 3.19 -0.17
C PRO A 37 -13.03 3.68 -1.54
N ILE A 38 -12.09 4.21 -2.33
CA ILE A 38 -12.32 4.55 -3.73
C ILE A 38 -12.09 3.28 -4.55
N PRO A 39 -13.10 2.69 -5.21
CA PRO A 39 -12.92 1.51 -6.03
C PRO A 39 -11.99 1.82 -7.21
N ILE A 40 -11.09 0.90 -7.53
CA ILE A 40 -10.14 1.12 -8.63
C ILE A 40 -10.37 0.07 -9.71
N PRO A 41 -10.61 0.47 -10.97
CA PRO A 41 -10.63 -0.44 -12.11
C PRO A 41 -9.30 -1.19 -12.24
N ARG A 42 -9.40 -2.47 -12.58
CA ARG A 42 -8.30 -3.39 -12.81
C ARG A 42 -8.51 -4.18 -14.10
N LEU A 43 -7.47 -4.85 -14.59
CA LEU A 43 -7.56 -5.72 -15.77
C LEU A 43 -8.66 -6.77 -15.65
N ALA A 44 -8.78 -7.41 -14.47
CA ALA A 44 -9.81 -8.41 -14.19
C ALA A 44 -10.85 -7.93 -13.14
N GLY A 45 -11.44 -6.76 -13.35
CA GLY A 45 -12.60 -6.28 -12.60
C GLY A 45 -12.35 -4.98 -11.82
N ILE A 46 -12.94 -4.86 -10.63
CA ILE A 46 -12.82 -3.66 -9.79
C ILE A 46 -12.29 -4.09 -8.42
N ASP A 47 -11.26 -3.40 -7.93
CA ASP A 47 -10.80 -3.51 -6.54
C ASP A 47 -11.63 -2.60 -5.64
N PRO A 48 -12.62 -3.13 -4.88
CA PRO A 48 -13.50 -2.30 -4.05
C PRO A 48 -12.80 -1.75 -2.82
N GLU A 49 -11.65 -2.31 -2.43
CA GLU A 49 -10.89 -1.85 -1.26
C GLU A 49 -9.96 -0.68 -1.57
N GLY A 50 -9.83 -0.32 -2.85
CA GLY A 50 -9.02 0.81 -3.30
C GLY A 50 -7.53 0.66 -2.98
N ILE A 51 -7.00 -0.56 -2.99
CA ILE A 51 -5.61 -0.81 -2.60
C ILE A 51 -4.68 -0.30 -3.69
N VAL A 52 -3.75 0.55 -3.28
CA VAL A 52 -2.75 1.16 -4.18
C VAL A 52 -1.35 0.65 -3.97
N TYR A 53 -1.05 0.13 -2.77
CA TYR A 53 0.26 -0.41 -2.45
C TYR A 53 0.20 -1.51 -1.39
N ILE A 54 1.05 -2.53 -1.54
CA ILE A 54 1.29 -3.58 -0.54
C ILE A 54 2.81 -3.76 -0.41
N GLY A 55 3.33 -3.78 0.81
CA GLY A 55 4.75 -4.05 1.02
C GLY A 55 5.06 -4.62 2.40
N LYS A 56 6.31 -5.02 2.61
CA LYS A 56 6.85 -5.49 3.89
C LYS A 56 7.90 -4.54 4.48
N SER A 57 8.14 -4.66 5.78
CA SER A 57 9.29 -4.03 6.44
C SER A 57 9.61 -4.68 7.78
N VAL A 58 10.89 -4.68 8.15
CA VAL A 58 11.37 -4.93 9.52
C VAL A 58 11.20 -3.70 10.42
N ARG A 59 10.86 -2.55 9.84
CA ARG A 59 10.53 -1.29 10.53
C ARG A 59 9.38 -0.62 9.79
N LEU A 60 8.14 -0.92 10.19
CA LEU A 60 6.95 -0.48 9.47
C LEU A 60 6.81 1.04 9.44
N ARG A 61 7.01 1.73 10.56
CA ARG A 61 6.83 3.18 10.65
C ARG A 61 7.74 3.95 9.66
N PRO A 62 9.08 3.81 9.71
CA PRO A 62 9.96 4.49 8.75
C PRO A 62 9.60 4.18 7.30
N ARG A 63 9.17 2.94 7.00
CA ARG A 63 8.85 2.56 5.62
C ARG A 63 7.58 3.23 5.09
N ILE A 64 6.57 3.43 5.94
CA ILE A 64 5.35 4.16 5.59
C ILE A 64 5.64 5.66 5.49
N GLU A 65 6.48 6.20 6.38
CA GLU A 65 6.98 7.59 6.30
C GLU A 65 7.76 7.83 4.98
N ASP A 66 8.57 6.88 4.53
CA ASP A 66 9.28 6.98 3.24
C ASP A 66 8.33 6.92 2.04
N PHE A 67 7.24 6.15 2.12
CA PHE A 67 6.19 6.20 1.10
C PHE A 67 5.58 7.61 1.03
N LEU A 68 5.24 8.20 2.18
CA LEU A 68 4.71 9.56 2.26
C LEU A 68 5.72 10.64 1.85
N GLY A 69 7.01 10.39 2.02
CA GLY A 69 8.08 11.30 1.60
C GLY A 69 8.47 11.15 0.14
N GLY A 70 7.89 10.21 -0.62
CA GLY A 70 8.31 9.90 -1.99
C GLY A 70 9.72 9.31 -2.09
N ARG A 71 10.32 8.87 -0.97
CA ARG A 71 11.67 8.27 -0.89
C ARG A 71 11.67 6.76 -1.12
N HIS A 72 10.54 6.25 -1.61
CA HIS A 72 10.28 4.85 -1.83
C HIS A 72 9.58 4.70 -3.17
N SER A 73 9.95 3.71 -3.99
CA SER A 73 9.43 3.55 -5.36
C SER A 73 7.90 3.63 -5.48
N GLY A 74 7.15 3.07 -4.53
CA GLY A 74 5.68 3.19 -4.52
C GLY A 74 5.20 4.60 -4.18
N GLY A 75 5.88 5.28 -3.25
CA GLY A 75 5.62 6.68 -2.92
C GLY A 75 5.96 7.60 -4.09
N GLU A 76 7.12 7.40 -4.72
CA GLU A 76 7.54 8.13 -5.92
C GLU A 76 6.49 8.02 -7.04
N THR A 77 6.03 6.80 -7.33
CA THR A 77 4.96 6.58 -8.33
C THR A 77 3.67 7.31 -7.95
N TYR A 78 3.26 7.23 -6.68
CA TYR A 78 2.09 7.96 -6.19
C TYR A 78 2.25 9.48 -6.37
N PHE A 79 3.40 10.05 -6.00
CA PHE A 79 3.64 11.49 -6.12
C PHE A 79 3.74 11.96 -7.57
N LEU A 80 4.27 11.14 -8.48
CA LEU A 80 4.24 11.42 -9.91
C LEU A 80 2.79 11.56 -10.39
N VAL A 81 1.94 10.57 -10.12
CA VAL A 81 0.51 10.62 -10.47
C VAL A 81 -0.17 11.81 -9.82
N TYR A 82 0.10 12.04 -8.53
CA TYR A 82 -0.46 13.18 -7.79
C TYR A 82 -0.11 14.50 -8.44
N ARG A 83 1.16 14.76 -8.77
CA ARG A 83 1.59 16.02 -9.38
C ARG A 83 0.93 16.25 -10.75
N HIS A 84 0.76 15.21 -11.55
CA HIS A 84 0.15 15.32 -12.88
C HIS A 84 -1.37 15.47 -12.84
N PHE A 85 -2.04 14.83 -11.87
CA PHE A 85 -3.49 14.73 -11.86
C PHE A 85 -4.17 15.45 -10.69
N ILE A 86 -3.46 16.17 -9.82
CA ILE A 86 -4.08 16.88 -8.68
C ILE A 86 -5.15 17.88 -9.09
N ARG A 87 -5.07 18.44 -10.31
CA ARG A 87 -6.09 19.35 -10.87
C ARG A 87 -7.26 18.63 -11.53
N SER A 88 -7.18 17.31 -11.71
CA SER A 88 -8.24 16.49 -12.28
C SER A 88 -9.32 16.24 -11.23
N GLU A 89 -10.58 16.50 -11.58
CA GLU A 89 -11.76 16.11 -10.77
C GLU A 89 -11.71 14.64 -10.32
N ARG A 90 -11.12 13.77 -11.15
CA ARG A 90 -11.06 12.31 -10.94
C ARG A 90 -10.01 11.88 -9.91
N PHE A 91 -9.03 12.73 -9.63
CA PHE A 91 -7.91 12.41 -8.73
C PHE A 91 -7.80 13.39 -7.57
N LYS A 92 -8.43 14.55 -7.65
CA LYS A 92 -8.55 15.47 -6.51
C LYS A 92 -9.47 14.87 -5.43
N ASN A 93 -9.31 15.32 -4.19
CA ASN A 93 -10.18 14.98 -3.04
C ASN A 93 -10.10 13.53 -2.50
N HIS A 94 -8.95 12.87 -2.62
CA HIS A 94 -8.71 11.62 -1.92
C HIS A 94 -7.80 11.82 -0.70
N SER A 95 -7.85 10.87 0.22
CA SER A 95 -6.86 10.72 1.29
C SER A 95 -6.35 9.28 1.28
N LEU A 96 -5.22 9.04 1.95
CA LEU A 96 -4.68 7.69 2.08
C LEU A 96 -5.01 7.12 3.46
N GLN A 97 -5.16 5.80 3.49
CA GLN A 97 -5.18 5.02 4.72
C GLN A 97 -4.17 3.89 4.63
N PHE A 98 -3.71 3.43 5.78
CA PHE A 98 -2.90 2.23 5.88
C PHE A 98 -3.45 1.24 6.90
N ARG A 99 -3.08 -0.02 6.73
CA ARG A 99 -3.22 -1.05 7.75
C ARG A 99 -2.00 -1.94 7.77
N VAL A 100 -1.80 -2.64 8.88
CA VAL A 100 -0.62 -3.50 9.08
C VAL A 100 -1.00 -4.88 9.54
N LEU A 101 -0.16 -5.85 9.17
CA LEU A 101 -0.19 -7.22 9.63
C LEU A 101 1.17 -7.53 10.26
N ALA A 102 1.21 -7.54 11.59
CA ALA A 102 2.41 -7.90 12.33
C ALA A 102 2.82 -9.35 12.03
N CYS A 103 4.11 -9.56 11.78
CA CYS A 103 4.67 -10.90 11.67
C CYS A 103 6.19 -10.88 11.89
N GLU A 104 6.72 -12.05 12.23
CA GLU A 104 8.14 -12.28 12.37
C GLU A 104 8.90 -12.05 11.07
N GLU A 105 10.16 -11.64 11.20
CA GLU A 105 11.05 -11.32 10.09
C GLU A 105 11.22 -12.48 9.11
N SER A 106 11.40 -13.70 9.64
CA SER A 106 11.52 -14.94 8.86
C SER A 106 10.31 -15.22 7.97
N ALA A 107 9.14 -14.65 8.29
CA ALA A 107 7.91 -14.85 7.55
C ALA A 107 7.58 -13.71 6.57
N LEU A 108 8.34 -12.60 6.56
CA LEU A 108 7.99 -11.41 5.79
C LEU A 108 7.96 -11.68 4.28
N GLU A 109 8.98 -12.36 3.75
CA GLU A 109 9.10 -12.68 2.32
C GLU A 109 7.90 -13.48 1.83
N VAL A 110 7.65 -14.62 2.48
CA VAL A 110 6.60 -15.56 2.12
C VAL A 110 5.22 -14.92 2.29
N LYS A 111 5.00 -14.15 3.37
CA LYS A 111 3.71 -13.50 3.60
C LYS A 111 3.41 -12.41 2.56
N GLU A 112 4.38 -11.54 2.26
CA GLU A 112 4.21 -10.52 1.23
C GLU A 112 3.94 -11.16 -0.13
N ALA A 113 4.76 -12.14 -0.53
CA ALA A 113 4.60 -12.85 -1.79
C ALA A 113 3.22 -13.50 -1.91
N ASN A 114 2.74 -14.15 -0.85
CA ASN A 114 1.41 -14.76 -0.83
C ASN A 114 0.28 -13.73 -0.95
N ILE A 115 0.39 -12.58 -0.28
CA ILE A 115 -0.63 -11.53 -0.36
C ILE A 115 -0.66 -10.91 -1.76
N LEU A 116 0.52 -10.58 -2.31
CA LEU A 116 0.64 -10.04 -3.66
C LEU A 116 0.18 -11.06 -4.71
N ARG A 117 0.51 -12.34 -4.55
CA ARG A 117 0.06 -13.41 -5.46
C ARG A 117 -1.46 -13.56 -5.45
N LYS A 118 -2.10 -13.49 -4.28
CA LYS A 118 -3.58 -13.47 -4.16
C LYS A 118 -4.19 -12.26 -4.86
N TYR A 119 -3.60 -11.07 -4.68
CA TYR A 119 -4.05 -9.86 -5.37
C TYR A 119 -3.90 -10.02 -6.90
N PHE A 120 -2.74 -10.50 -7.35
CA PHE A 120 -2.43 -10.73 -8.75
C PHE A 120 -3.37 -11.75 -9.40
N HIS A 121 -3.64 -12.89 -8.74
CA HIS A 121 -4.60 -13.86 -9.25
C HIS A 121 -6.02 -13.31 -9.34
N LYS A 122 -6.40 -12.41 -8.42
CA LYS A 122 -7.74 -11.83 -8.41
C LYS A 122 -7.93 -10.77 -9.51
N PHE A 123 -6.92 -9.94 -9.75
CA PHE A 123 -7.05 -8.74 -10.59
C PHE A 123 -6.21 -8.75 -11.87
N CYS A 124 -5.41 -9.82 -12.09
CA CYS A 124 -4.45 -9.98 -13.19
C CYS A 124 -3.34 -8.92 -13.25
N GLU A 125 -3.16 -8.15 -12.18
CA GLU A 125 -2.11 -7.15 -12.03
C GLU A 125 -1.80 -6.90 -10.54
N LEU A 126 -0.73 -6.16 -10.26
CA LEU A 126 -0.40 -5.69 -8.91
C LEU A 126 -1.19 -4.42 -8.57
N PRO A 127 -1.19 -3.98 -7.30
CA PRO A 127 -1.64 -2.64 -6.97
C PRO A 127 -0.87 -1.58 -7.80
N PRO A 128 -1.51 -0.47 -8.19
CA PRO A 128 -0.98 0.53 -9.13
C PRO A 128 0.43 1.04 -8.85
N PHE A 129 0.83 1.12 -7.57
CA PHE A 129 2.13 1.67 -7.18
C PHE A 129 3.14 0.59 -6.78
N ASN A 130 2.80 -0.70 -6.96
CA ASN A 130 3.76 -1.78 -6.85
C ASN A 130 4.49 -1.98 -8.19
N SER A 131 5.78 -1.69 -8.23
CA SER A 131 6.60 -1.74 -9.45
C SER A 131 7.30 -3.09 -9.70
N THR A 132 7.17 -4.05 -8.79
CA THR A 132 7.83 -5.36 -8.87
C THR A 132 6.88 -6.49 -8.55
N VAL A 133 6.77 -7.45 -9.47
CA VAL A 133 6.02 -8.70 -9.27
C VAL A 133 6.82 -9.64 -8.36
N PRO A 134 6.18 -10.32 -7.39
CA PRO A 134 6.84 -11.35 -6.60
C PRO A 134 7.53 -12.39 -7.49
N GLY A 135 8.84 -12.60 -7.31
CA GLY A 135 9.64 -13.52 -8.12
C GLY A 135 10.07 -12.98 -9.48
N GLY A 136 9.66 -11.77 -9.87
CA GLY A 136 10.14 -11.11 -11.08
C GLY A 136 11.55 -10.56 -10.87
N LYS A 137 12.55 -11.18 -11.50
CA LYS A 137 13.87 -10.55 -11.64
C LYS A 137 13.69 -9.27 -12.46
N LYS A 138 14.13 -8.12 -11.95
CA LYS A 138 14.36 -6.94 -12.81
C LYS A 138 15.41 -7.37 -13.84
N LYS A 139 15.02 -7.57 -15.10
CA LYS A 139 15.98 -7.56 -16.19
C LYS A 139 16.53 -6.13 -16.23
N ARG A 140 17.78 -5.97 -15.77
CA ARG A 140 18.58 -4.77 -16.03
C ARG A 140 19.00 -4.78 -17.49
#